data_AF-A0A8H6R176-F1
#
_entry.id   AF-A0A8H6R176-F1
#
_cell.length_a   1.000
_cell.length_b   1.000
_cell.length_c   1.000
_cell.angle_alpha   90.00
_cell.angle_beta   90.00
_cell.angle_gamma   90.00
#
_symmetry.space_group_name_H-M   'P 1'
#
loop_
_entity.id
_entity.type
_entity.pdbx_description
1 polymer ?
#
loop_
_entity_poly.entity_id
_entity_poly.type
_entity_poly.pdbx_seq_one_letter_code
_entity_poly.pdbx_strand_id
1 'polypeptide(L)'
;MKFTTIVGLFGLAQLALGDNRGSYTVSGLGQRKQALLKAGGNTMDMAIAMLESDHMKADYVYGDGKSGDATNFGIFKQNWMMLRTSARDFQGQSAEQVSNGAVLNHDLKKDVKARHDGEKHYGFDTWVAGHRNGASGLQNPQTGDINTYKSAVQWIQKQIESDPKYQKDDTRFWVDVTAI
;
A
#
# COMPACT_ATOMS: atom_id res chain seq x y z
N MET A 1 50.22 -23.99 -41.75
CA MET A 1 49.51 -23.34 -40.63
C MET A 1 48.39 -22.48 -41.18
N LYS A 2 47.14 -22.88 -40.96
CA LYS A 2 45.95 -22.03 -41.18
C LYS A 2 45.13 -22.13 -39.89
N PHE A 3 45.05 -21.02 -39.17
CA PHE A 3 44.31 -20.92 -37.93
C PHE A 3 42.82 -20.80 -38.25
N THR A 4 42.03 -21.78 -37.80
CA THR A 4 40.58 -21.73 -37.81
C THR A 4 40.12 -20.89 -36.63
N THR A 5 39.61 -19.69 -36.88
CA THR A 5 38.99 -18.86 -35.85
C THR A 5 37.59 -19.40 -35.55
N ILE A 6 37.41 -19.98 -34.36
CA ILE A 6 36.09 -20.28 -33.80
C ILE A 6 35.57 -18.99 -33.18
N VAL A 7 34.54 -18.40 -33.79
CA VAL A 7 33.74 -17.34 -33.16
C VAL A 7 32.71 -18.05 -32.27
N GLY A 8 33.00 -18.11 -30.97
CA GLY A 8 32.04 -18.53 -29.97
C GLY A 8 31.04 -17.40 -29.72
N LEU A 9 29.82 -17.52 -30.27
CA LEU A 9 28.69 -16.72 -29.85
C LEU A 9 28.27 -17.20 -28.45
N PHE A 10 28.78 -16.56 -27.40
CA PHE A 10 28.15 -16.62 -26.09
C PHE A 10 26.92 -15.71 -26.14
N GLY A 11 25.78 -16.30 -26.53
CA GLY A 11 24.48 -15.71 -26.26
C GLY A 11 24.29 -15.65 -24.75
N LEU A 12 24.47 -14.46 -24.18
CA LEU A 12 23.97 -14.13 -22.84
C LEU A 12 22.46 -14.38 -22.86
N ALA A 13 22.03 -15.51 -22.32
CA ALA A 13 20.66 -15.64 -21.85
C ALA A 13 20.51 -14.60 -20.74
N GLN A 14 19.93 -13.44 -21.07
CA GLN A 14 19.30 -12.60 -20.06
C GLN A 14 18.24 -13.48 -19.42
N LEU A 15 18.58 -14.06 -18.26
CA LEU A 15 17.58 -14.46 -17.29
C LEU A 15 16.72 -13.23 -17.08
N ALA A 16 15.53 -13.23 -17.68
CA ALA A 16 14.47 -12.34 -17.29
C ALA A 16 14.17 -12.70 -15.84
N LEU A 17 14.84 -12.04 -14.90
CA LEU A 17 14.33 -11.83 -13.56
C LEU A 17 12.94 -11.24 -13.81
N GLY A 18 11.90 -12.07 -13.65
CA GLY A 18 10.52 -11.60 -13.80
C GLY A 18 10.39 -10.35 -12.95
N ASP A 19 9.90 -9.26 -13.55
CA ASP A 19 9.79 -8.01 -12.82
C ASP A 19 8.89 -8.25 -11.58
N ASN A 20 9.42 -8.04 -10.36
CA ASN A 20 8.67 -8.09 -9.10
C ASN A 20 7.67 -6.90 -8.99
N ARG A 21 7.18 -6.42 -10.13
CA ARG A 21 6.30 -5.27 -10.32
C ARG A 21 5.74 -5.29 -11.73
N GLY A 22 4.64 -4.58 -11.94
CA GLY A 22 4.07 -4.46 -13.28
C GLY A 22 2.75 -3.71 -13.29
N SER A 23 1.95 -3.97 -14.32
CA SER A 23 0.59 -3.44 -14.39
C SER A 23 -0.37 -4.41 -15.10
N TYR A 24 -1.65 -4.31 -14.78
CA TYR A 24 -2.73 -5.00 -15.47
C TYR A 24 -4.04 -4.21 -15.33
N THR A 25 -5.08 -4.59 -16.06
CA THR A 25 -6.38 -3.92 -16.01
C THR A 25 -7.28 -4.56 -14.95
N VAL A 26 -7.88 -3.75 -14.09
CA VAL A 26 -8.90 -4.14 -13.12
C VAL A 26 -10.18 -3.38 -13.44
N SER A 27 -11.18 -4.08 -13.97
CA SER A 27 -12.44 -3.47 -14.42
C SER A 27 -13.10 -2.65 -13.31
N GLY A 28 -13.38 -1.38 -13.59
CA GLY A 28 -14.02 -0.44 -12.66
C GLY A 28 -13.08 0.21 -11.64
N LEU A 29 -11.78 -0.09 -11.67
CA LEU A 29 -10.79 0.54 -10.78
C LEU A 29 -10.71 2.05 -11.02
N GLY A 30 -10.87 2.53 -12.26
CA GLY A 30 -10.91 3.95 -12.59
C GLY A 30 -12.00 4.71 -11.86
N GLN A 31 -13.23 4.16 -11.82
CA GLN A 31 -14.32 4.72 -11.03
C GLN A 31 -13.98 4.75 -9.54
N ARG A 32 -13.31 3.71 -9.05
CA ARG A 32 -12.88 3.62 -7.65
C ARG A 32 -11.80 4.65 -7.30
N LYS A 33 -10.80 4.85 -8.17
CA LYS A 33 -9.80 5.92 -8.05
C LYS A 33 -10.48 7.30 -7.96
N GLN A 34 -11.50 7.54 -8.79
CA GLN A 34 -12.26 8.78 -8.72
C GLN A 34 -13.06 8.93 -7.42
N ALA A 35 -13.62 7.84 -6.88
CA ALA A 35 -14.28 7.86 -5.57
C ALA A 35 -13.28 8.22 -4.44
N LEU A 36 -12.06 7.67 -4.48
CA LEU A 36 -10.99 7.99 -3.53
C LEU A 36 -10.64 9.48 -3.58
N LEU A 37 -10.40 10.05 -4.77
CA LEU A 37 -10.10 11.48 -4.91
C LEU A 37 -11.25 12.37 -4.41
N LYS A 38 -12.50 12.00 -4.71
CA LYS A 38 -13.70 12.71 -4.19
C LYS A 38 -13.84 12.64 -2.66
N ALA A 39 -13.33 11.58 -2.04
CA ALA A 39 -13.31 11.43 -0.59
C ALA A 39 -12.18 12.25 0.09
N GLY A 40 -11.36 12.96 -0.69
CA GLY A 40 -10.24 13.77 -0.21
C GLY A 40 -8.87 13.09 -0.34
N GLY A 41 -8.80 11.93 -1.01
CA GLY A 41 -7.55 11.24 -1.24
C GLY A 41 -6.67 11.93 -2.29
N ASN A 42 -5.39 11.56 -2.31
CA ASN A 42 -4.37 11.98 -3.25
C ASN A 42 -3.71 10.77 -3.94
N THR A 43 -2.68 11.01 -4.75
CA THR A 43 -1.95 9.96 -5.48
C THR A 43 -1.16 9.02 -4.56
N MET A 44 -0.69 9.49 -3.41
CA MET A 44 -0.07 8.64 -2.39
C MET A 44 -1.10 7.70 -1.74
N ASP A 45 -2.29 8.21 -1.39
CA ASP A 45 -3.39 7.37 -0.89
C ASP A 45 -3.76 6.30 -1.92
N MET A 46 -3.84 6.70 -3.19
CA MET A 46 -4.12 5.77 -4.29
C MET A 46 -3.04 4.70 -4.38
N ALA A 47 -1.76 5.06 -4.29
CA ALA A 47 -0.66 4.11 -4.34
C ALA A 47 -0.67 3.10 -3.17
N ILE A 48 -0.92 3.58 -1.95
CA ILE A 48 -1.06 2.72 -0.76
C ILE A 48 -2.23 1.75 -0.96
N ALA A 49 -3.43 2.24 -1.25
CA ALA A 49 -4.61 1.40 -1.45
C ALA A 49 -4.45 0.41 -2.61
N MET A 50 -3.72 0.79 -3.66
CA MET A 50 -3.42 -0.06 -4.82
C MET A 50 -2.48 -1.21 -4.44
N LEU A 51 -1.53 -0.98 -3.54
CA LEU A 51 -0.64 -2.02 -3.04
C LEU A 51 -1.41 -2.99 -2.13
N GLU A 52 -2.31 -2.50 -1.28
CA GLU A 52 -3.05 -3.30 -0.30
C GLU A 52 -4.12 -4.22 -0.89
N SER A 53 -4.72 -3.86 -2.04
CA SER A 53 -5.70 -4.68 -2.73
C SER A 53 -5.85 -4.35 -4.21
N ASP A 54 -6.34 -5.33 -4.98
CA ASP A 54 -6.55 -5.16 -6.42
C ASP A 54 -7.63 -4.12 -6.75
N HIS A 55 -8.67 -4.05 -5.93
CA HIS A 55 -9.85 -3.23 -6.19
C HIS A 55 -9.93 -1.97 -5.34
N MET A 56 -8.95 -1.70 -4.48
CA MET A 56 -8.99 -0.61 -3.46
C MET A 56 -10.27 -0.66 -2.62
N LYS A 57 -10.63 -1.85 -2.12
CA LYS A 57 -11.84 -2.14 -1.35
C LYS A 57 -11.49 -2.85 -0.05
N ALA A 58 -12.40 -2.74 0.93
CA ALA A 58 -12.33 -3.47 2.19
C ALA A 58 -13.20 -4.74 2.16
N ASP A 59 -13.03 -5.57 1.13
CA ASP A 59 -13.75 -6.84 0.91
C ASP A 59 -12.92 -8.08 1.29
N TYR A 60 -11.80 -7.87 1.98
CA TYR A 60 -10.97 -8.91 2.56
C TYR A 60 -11.58 -9.48 3.85
N VAL A 61 -11.06 -10.62 4.32
CA VAL A 61 -11.50 -11.24 5.59
C VAL A 61 -11.46 -10.20 6.71
N TYR A 62 -12.50 -10.12 7.54
CA TYR A 62 -12.58 -9.12 8.61
C TYR A 62 -11.26 -9.02 9.40
N GLY A 63 -10.75 -7.80 9.54
CA GLY A 63 -9.51 -7.54 10.26
C GLY A 63 -8.24 -8.05 9.58
N ASP A 64 -8.32 -8.50 8.32
CA ASP A 64 -7.25 -9.24 7.62
C ASP A 64 -6.84 -10.52 8.37
N GLY A 65 -7.79 -11.13 9.09
CA GLY A 65 -7.56 -12.30 9.95
C GLY A 65 -6.79 -11.99 11.24
N LYS A 66 -6.52 -10.71 11.54
CA LYS A 66 -5.77 -10.26 12.73
C LYS A 66 -6.70 -9.76 13.84
N SER A 67 -6.20 -9.78 15.07
CA SER A 67 -6.95 -9.38 16.27
C SER A 67 -6.25 -8.25 17.06
N GLY A 68 -7.03 -7.56 17.91
CA GLY A 68 -6.55 -6.47 18.76
C GLY A 68 -5.90 -5.34 17.95
N ASP A 69 -4.74 -4.87 18.41
CA ASP A 69 -4.01 -3.77 17.80
C ASP A 69 -3.52 -4.03 16.37
N ALA A 70 -3.46 -5.30 15.96
CA ALA A 70 -3.07 -5.71 14.61
C ALA A 70 -4.24 -5.79 13.62
N THR A 71 -5.50 -5.71 14.09
CA THR A 71 -6.69 -5.78 13.22
C THR A 71 -6.67 -4.65 12.19
N ASN A 72 -6.85 -5.00 10.91
CA ASN A 72 -6.79 -4.05 9.79
C ASN A 72 -8.16 -3.60 9.29
N PHE A 73 -8.31 -2.30 9.06
CA PHE A 73 -9.54 -1.67 8.55
C PHE A 73 -9.30 -0.78 7.34
N GLY A 74 -10.37 -0.57 6.57
CA GLY A 74 -10.39 0.33 5.43
C GLY A 74 -9.58 -0.17 4.24
N ILE A 75 -9.48 0.65 3.22
CA ILE A 75 -8.87 0.28 1.93
C ILE A 75 -7.35 0.31 1.99
N PHE A 76 -6.80 0.97 3.01
CA PHE A 76 -5.37 1.02 3.29
C PHE A 76 -4.94 -0.09 4.25
N LYS A 77 -5.86 -0.93 4.75
CA LYS A 77 -5.58 -1.93 5.80
C LYS A 77 -4.90 -1.34 7.05
N GLN A 78 -5.35 -0.18 7.51
CA GLN A 78 -4.77 0.50 8.68
C GLN A 78 -4.94 -0.35 9.93
N ASN A 79 -3.87 -0.61 10.68
CA ASN A 79 -3.96 -1.38 11.93
C ASN A 79 -4.57 -0.54 13.08
N TRP A 80 -5.28 -1.21 13.99
CA TRP A 80 -5.99 -0.56 15.08
C TRP A 80 -5.10 0.26 16.01
N MET A 81 -3.86 -0.19 16.25
CA MET A 81 -2.90 0.58 17.04
C MET A 81 -2.67 1.95 16.43
N MET A 82 -2.31 2.03 15.15
CA MET A 82 -2.09 3.30 14.46
C MET A 82 -3.35 4.17 14.50
N LEU A 83 -4.53 3.59 14.28
CA LEU A 83 -5.79 4.33 14.32
C LEU A 83 -6.05 4.94 15.70
N ARG A 84 -6.03 4.14 16.77
CA ARG A 84 -6.38 4.61 18.12
C ARG A 84 -5.35 5.53 18.77
N THR A 85 -4.13 5.60 18.23
CA THR A 85 -3.08 6.50 18.73
C THR A 85 -3.00 7.81 17.95
N SER A 86 -3.49 7.86 16.71
CA SER A 86 -3.24 9.01 15.83
C SER A 86 -4.46 9.57 15.09
N ALA A 87 -5.47 8.75 14.78
CA ALA A 87 -6.66 9.22 14.08
C ALA A 87 -7.64 9.89 15.05
N ARG A 88 -8.09 11.11 14.75
CA ARG A 88 -8.88 11.93 15.68
C ARG A 88 -10.16 11.24 16.17
N ASP A 89 -10.79 10.45 15.32
CA ASP A 89 -12.06 9.77 15.61
C ASP A 89 -11.87 8.58 16.58
N PHE A 90 -10.64 8.07 16.72
CA PHE A 90 -10.29 6.92 17.55
C PHE A 90 -9.26 7.23 18.64
N GLN A 91 -8.72 8.45 18.66
CA GLN A 91 -7.62 8.83 19.54
C GLN A 91 -7.98 8.63 21.02
N GLY A 92 -7.15 7.86 21.72
CA GLY A 92 -7.33 7.56 23.15
C GLY A 92 -8.23 6.36 23.44
N GLN A 93 -8.76 5.68 22.41
CA GLN A 93 -9.44 4.41 22.59
C GLN A 93 -8.45 3.28 22.97
N SER A 94 -8.98 2.27 23.67
CA SER A 94 -8.23 1.09 24.09
C SER A 94 -8.14 0.03 22.98
N ALA A 95 -7.27 -0.97 23.16
CA ALA A 95 -7.13 -2.08 22.21
C ALA A 95 -8.42 -2.92 22.10
N GLU A 96 -9.19 -3.02 23.19
CA GLU A 96 -10.46 -3.77 23.26
C GLU A 96 -11.58 -3.10 22.46
N GLN A 97 -11.46 -1.80 22.17
CA GLN A 97 -12.42 -1.04 21.37
C GLN A 97 -12.21 -1.21 19.86
N VAL A 98 -11.41 -2.21 19.44
CA VAL A 98 -11.05 -2.50 18.05
C VAL A 98 -12.22 -2.54 17.06
N SER A 99 -13.39 -3.02 17.49
CA SER A 99 -14.58 -3.08 16.63
C SER A 99 -15.05 -1.70 16.13
N ASN A 100 -14.69 -0.61 16.83
CA ASN A 100 -15.02 0.75 16.39
C ASN A 100 -14.33 1.11 15.07
N GLY A 101 -13.17 0.51 14.75
CA GLY A 101 -12.47 0.71 13.48
C GLY A 101 -13.23 0.17 12.26
N ALA A 102 -14.19 -0.74 12.45
CA ALA A 102 -14.94 -1.36 11.35
C ALA A 102 -15.76 -0.35 10.52
N VAL A 103 -16.05 0.82 11.07
CA VAL A 103 -16.70 1.93 10.33
C VAL A 103 -15.92 2.32 9.07
N LEU A 104 -14.58 2.18 9.07
CA LEU A 104 -13.73 2.53 7.93
C LEU A 104 -13.91 1.60 6.73
N ASN A 105 -14.43 0.38 6.94
CA ASN A 105 -14.73 -0.54 5.84
C ASN A 105 -15.89 -0.05 4.96
N HIS A 106 -16.72 0.87 5.48
CA HIS A 106 -17.93 1.35 4.82
C HIS A 106 -17.94 2.87 4.59
N ASP A 107 -17.11 3.64 5.30
CA ASP A 107 -17.00 5.10 5.17
C ASP A 107 -15.62 5.51 4.63
N LEU A 108 -15.52 5.59 3.30
CA LEU A 108 -14.29 5.96 2.60
C LEU A 108 -13.75 7.34 3.02
N LYS A 109 -14.63 8.30 3.31
CA LYS A 109 -14.19 9.65 3.71
C LYS A 109 -13.54 9.63 5.08
N LYS A 110 -14.10 8.86 6.02
CA LYS A 110 -13.46 8.64 7.32
C LYS A 110 -12.16 7.86 7.21
N ASP A 111 -12.09 6.86 6.34
CA ASP A 111 -10.89 6.07 6.12
C ASP A 111 -9.71 6.92 5.62
N VAL A 112 -9.94 7.71 4.56
CA VAL A 112 -8.96 8.68 4.05
C VAL A 112 -8.53 9.67 5.13
N LYS A 113 -9.50 10.23 5.88
CA LYS A 113 -9.20 11.16 6.96
C LYS A 113 -8.35 10.52 8.05
N ALA A 114 -8.67 9.29 8.48
CA ALA A 114 -7.92 8.59 9.51
C ALA A 114 -6.47 8.33 9.08
N ARG A 115 -6.25 7.99 7.80
CA ARG A 115 -4.89 7.84 7.25
C ARG A 115 -4.12 9.15 7.25
N HIS A 116 -4.77 10.25 6.86
CA HIS A 116 -4.19 11.60 6.87
C HIS A 116 -3.88 12.08 8.28
N ASP A 117 -4.76 11.82 9.25
CA ASP A 117 -4.51 12.11 10.67
C ASP A 117 -3.28 11.35 11.17
N GLY A 118 -3.14 10.07 10.79
CA GLY A 118 -1.98 9.25 11.12
C GLY A 118 -0.67 9.78 10.55
N GLU A 119 -0.64 10.14 9.27
CA GLU A 119 0.54 10.75 8.67
C GLU A 119 0.87 12.10 9.31
N LYS A 120 -0.14 12.92 9.62
CA LYS A 120 0.07 14.21 10.30
C LYS A 120 0.67 14.02 11.70
N HIS A 121 0.27 12.98 12.42
CA HIS A 121 0.76 12.69 13.76
C HIS A 121 2.20 12.18 13.77
N TYR A 122 2.52 11.21 12.91
CA TYR A 122 3.81 10.52 12.90
C TYR A 122 4.84 11.12 11.93
N GLY A 123 4.40 11.81 10.89
CA GLY A 123 5.17 12.02 9.67
C GLY A 123 5.15 10.76 8.78
N PHE A 124 5.33 10.94 7.47
CA PHE A 124 5.15 9.84 6.49
C PHE A 124 6.07 8.64 6.75
N ASP A 125 7.36 8.84 6.99
CA ASP A 125 8.31 7.73 7.19
C ASP A 125 7.97 6.89 8.43
N THR A 126 7.66 7.54 9.55
CA THR A 126 7.26 6.85 10.80
C THR A 126 5.86 6.25 10.67
N TRP A 127 4.95 6.89 9.94
CA TRP A 127 3.64 6.32 9.64
C TRP A 127 3.77 5.04 8.83
N VAL A 128 4.62 5.00 7.78
CA VAL A 128 4.85 3.79 6.99
C VAL A 128 5.41 2.67 7.86
N ALA A 129 6.34 2.98 8.77
CA ALA A 129 6.88 1.99 9.70
C ALA A 129 5.81 1.39 10.61
N GLY A 130 4.98 2.23 11.23
CA GLY A 130 3.89 1.79 12.10
C GLY A 130 2.72 1.14 11.35
N HIS A 131 2.44 1.58 10.12
CA HIS A 131 1.47 0.96 9.23
C HIS A 131 1.89 -0.45 8.89
N ARG A 132 3.15 -0.62 8.48
CA ARG A 132 3.72 -1.90 8.06
C ARG A 132 3.84 -2.88 9.22
N ASN A 133 4.46 -2.48 10.33
CA ASN A 133 4.83 -3.41 11.40
C ASN A 133 4.38 -2.96 12.81
N GLY A 134 3.31 -2.19 12.90
CA GLY A 134 2.71 -1.79 14.17
C GLY A 134 3.72 -1.16 15.15
N ALA A 135 3.61 -1.54 16.43
CA ALA A 135 4.42 -0.94 17.49
C ALA A 135 5.92 -1.25 17.34
N SER A 136 6.28 -2.42 16.83
CA SER A 136 7.68 -2.78 16.59
C SER A 136 8.27 -1.99 15.42
N GLY A 137 7.47 -1.69 14.40
CA GLY A 137 7.84 -0.77 13.32
C GLY A 137 8.10 0.65 13.82
N LEU A 138 7.27 1.17 14.74
CA LEU A 138 7.52 2.48 15.36
C LEU A 138 8.82 2.52 16.17
N GLN A 139 9.19 1.41 16.82
CA GLN A 139 10.45 1.30 17.57
C GLN A 139 11.67 1.14 16.66
N ASN A 140 11.52 0.52 15.50
CA ASN A 140 12.58 0.31 14.53
C ASN A 140 12.12 0.63 13.09
N PRO A 141 12.08 1.94 12.72
CA PRO A 141 11.41 2.37 11.50
C PRO A 141 12.19 2.14 10.20
N GLN A 142 13.42 1.61 10.27
CA GLN A 142 14.33 1.53 9.12
C GLN A 142 14.68 0.09 8.73
N THR A 143 13.82 -0.90 9.06
CA THR A 143 14.06 -2.29 8.64
C THR A 143 14.01 -2.45 7.12
N GLY A 144 14.63 -3.52 6.60
CA GLY A 144 14.59 -3.83 5.16
C GLY A 144 13.17 -4.01 4.64
N ASP A 145 12.29 -4.63 5.44
CA ASP A 145 10.88 -4.85 5.11
C ASP A 145 10.10 -3.52 4.98
N ILE A 146 10.26 -2.61 5.96
CA ILE A 146 9.62 -1.28 5.94
C ILE A 146 10.11 -0.48 4.74
N ASN A 147 11.41 -0.50 4.46
CA ASN A 147 11.98 0.21 3.32
C ASN A 147 11.52 -0.39 1.97
N THR A 148 11.28 -1.70 1.91
CA THR A 148 10.73 -2.38 0.73
C THR A 148 9.30 -1.94 0.47
N TYR A 149 8.44 -1.98 1.50
CA TYR A 149 7.06 -1.48 1.39
C TYR A 149 7.02 0.00 0.99
N LYS A 150 7.83 0.86 1.64
CA LYS A 150 7.90 2.29 1.30
C LYS A 150 8.28 2.53 -0.15
N SER A 151 9.31 1.83 -0.62
CA SER A 151 9.80 1.95 -2.00
C SER A 151 8.78 1.44 -3.02
N ALA A 152 8.02 0.41 -2.67
CA ALA A 152 6.94 -0.11 -3.50
C ALA A 152 5.81 0.91 -3.69
N VAL A 153 5.32 1.51 -2.59
CA VAL A 153 4.30 2.56 -2.64
C VAL A 153 4.78 3.76 -3.46
N GLN A 154 6.01 4.23 -3.22
CA GLN A 154 6.56 5.36 -3.97
C GLN A 154 6.75 5.04 -5.46
N TRP A 155 7.09 3.79 -5.82
CA TRP A 155 7.16 3.38 -7.22
C TRP A 155 5.79 3.40 -7.88
N ILE A 156 4.75 2.87 -7.21
CA ILE A 156 3.36 2.89 -7.69
C ILE A 156 2.89 4.34 -7.86
N GLN A 157 3.15 5.22 -6.89
CA GLN A 157 2.81 6.64 -6.99
C GLN A 157 3.42 7.28 -8.23
N LYS A 158 4.72 7.04 -8.49
CA LYS A 158 5.40 7.53 -9.69
C LYS A 158 4.74 7.04 -10.98
N GLN A 159 4.22 5.80 -11.00
CA GLN A 159 3.50 5.31 -12.19
C GLN A 159 2.17 6.05 -12.37
N ILE A 160 1.40 6.22 -11.29
CA ILE A 160 0.14 6.97 -11.30
C ILE A 160 0.34 8.43 -11.76
N GLU A 161 1.44 9.05 -11.36
CA GLU A 161 1.76 10.45 -11.69
C GLU A 161 2.44 10.62 -13.06
N SER A 162 2.88 9.53 -13.69
CA SER A 162 3.57 9.58 -15.00
C SER A 162 2.66 9.99 -16.16
N ASP A 163 1.36 9.75 -16.04
CA ASP A 163 0.35 10.13 -17.03
C ASP A 163 -0.99 10.36 -16.29
N PRO A 164 -1.63 11.55 -16.43
CA PRO A 164 -2.92 11.85 -15.78
C PRO A 164 -4.03 10.83 -16.04
N LYS A 165 -3.95 10.03 -17.12
CA LYS A 165 -4.94 8.97 -17.39
C LYS A 165 -4.93 7.90 -16.30
N TYR A 166 -3.78 7.61 -15.68
CA TYR A 166 -3.65 6.54 -14.68
C TYR A 166 -4.33 6.85 -13.36
N GLN A 167 -4.71 8.11 -13.12
CA GLN A 167 -5.56 8.49 -12.00
C GLN A 167 -7.06 8.19 -12.26
N LYS A 168 -7.43 7.82 -13.50
CA LYS A 168 -8.82 7.73 -13.97
C LYS A 168 -9.17 6.42 -14.66
N ASP A 169 -8.19 5.73 -15.23
CA ASP A 169 -8.39 4.47 -15.93
C ASP A 169 -8.36 3.25 -14.99
N ASP A 170 -8.55 2.07 -15.59
CA ASP A 170 -8.62 0.79 -14.90
C ASP A 170 -7.23 0.14 -14.70
N THR A 171 -6.12 0.83 -14.99
CA THR A 171 -4.77 0.27 -14.82
C THR A 171 -4.40 0.20 -13.35
N ARG A 172 -4.13 -1.01 -12.86
CA ARG A 172 -3.46 -1.26 -11.58
C ARG A 172 -1.97 -1.41 -11.81
N PHE A 173 -1.17 -0.70 -11.03
CA PHE A 173 0.26 -0.96 -10.86
C PHE A 173 0.48 -1.78 -9.59
N TRP A 174 1.42 -2.70 -9.62
CA TRP A 174 1.69 -3.59 -8.50
C TRP A 174 3.19 -3.79 -8.30
N VAL A 175 3.55 -4.16 -7.08
CA VAL A 175 4.89 -4.61 -6.69
C VAL A 175 4.67 -5.82 -5.78
N ASP A 176 5.44 -6.89 -5.96
CA ASP A 176 5.39 -8.04 -5.05
C ASP A 176 6.05 -7.66 -3.73
N VAL A 177 5.24 -7.55 -2.68
CA VAL A 177 5.66 -7.30 -1.31
C VAL A 177 5.02 -8.39 -0.45
N THR A 178 5.85 -9.21 0.19
CA THR A 178 5.40 -10.29 1.06
C THR A 178 4.47 -9.75 2.16
N ALA A 179 3.34 -10.41 2.41
CA ALA A 179 2.45 -10.04 3.50
C ALA A 179 3.06 -10.39 4.89
N ILE A 180 2.68 -9.63 5.92
CA ILE A 180 3.04 -9.88 7.33
C ILE A 180 1.82 -9.82 8.25
#